data_AF-A0A9X0C4Y9-F1
#
_entry.id   AF-A0A9X0C4Y9-F1
#
_cell.length_a   1.000
_cell.length_b   1.000
_cell.length_c   1.000
_cell.angle_alpha   90.00
_cell.angle_beta   90.00
_cell.angle_gamma   90.00
#
_symmetry.space_group_name_H-M   'P 1'
#
loop_
_entity.id
_entity.type
_entity.pdbx_description
1 polymer ?
#
loop_
_entity_poly.entity_id
_entity_poly.type
_entity_poly.pdbx_seq_one_letter_code
_entity_poly.pdbx_strand_id
1 'polypeptide(L)'
;MLSDVVNVTGPKIMTIAIMDNLEQLLGRPVDDRDYAHTKQPKLVGDVLIMPGVAFAALQNGNPTDQGDVLVTHHYEGSWKKEDAEAKEQKKLKQGQKQQQQEEASSLPPPPPPPPPPPPPPPPPPAPAPPAAAA
;
A
#
# COMPACT_ATOMS: atom_id res chain seq x y z
N MET A 1 -5.81 5.73 3.83
CA MET A 1 -5.59 6.08 2.40
C MET A 1 -5.22 4.86 1.56
N LEU A 2 -3.99 4.32 1.62
CA LEU A 2 -3.62 3.18 0.76
C LEU A 2 -4.41 1.91 1.11
N SER A 3 -4.63 1.64 2.39
CA SER A 3 -5.42 0.50 2.87
C SER A 3 -6.88 0.57 2.41
N ASP A 4 -7.48 1.77 2.41
CA ASP A 4 -8.88 1.97 1.99
C ASP A 4 -9.04 1.74 0.50
N VAL A 5 -8.06 2.16 -0.31
CA VAL A 5 -8.04 1.88 -1.75
C VAL A 5 -7.94 0.38 -1.99
N VAL A 6 -7.04 -0.33 -1.32
CA VAL A 6 -6.93 -1.79 -1.44
C VAL A 6 -8.23 -2.48 -0.99
N ASN A 7 -8.92 -1.95 0.01
CA ASN A 7 -10.20 -2.48 0.46
C ASN A 7 -11.36 -2.20 -0.50
N VAL A 8 -11.21 -1.35 -1.53
CA VAL A 8 -12.26 -1.05 -2.52
C VAL A 8 -11.88 -1.54 -3.92
N THR A 9 -10.59 -1.63 -4.23
CA THR A 9 -10.06 -2.03 -5.55
C THR A 9 -9.20 -3.29 -5.49
N GLY A 10 -9.16 -3.98 -4.35
CA GLY A 10 -8.33 -5.16 -4.15
C GLY A 10 -8.79 -6.36 -4.98
N PRO A 11 -7.88 -7.33 -5.21
CA PRO A 11 -8.10 -8.47 -6.11
C PRO A 11 -9.22 -9.45 -5.69
N LYS A 12 -9.82 -9.26 -4.51
CA LYS A 12 -10.94 -10.08 -4.00
C LYS A 12 -12.15 -9.28 -3.55
N ILE A 13 -12.11 -7.95 -3.64
CA ILE A 13 -13.17 -7.13 -3.04
C ILE A 13 -14.53 -7.36 -3.70
N MET A 14 -14.55 -7.59 -5.01
CA MET A 14 -15.77 -7.92 -5.74
C MET A 14 -16.40 -9.20 -5.18
N THR A 15 -15.60 -10.25 -4.98
CA THR A 15 -16.09 -11.52 -4.41
C THR A 15 -16.62 -11.32 -2.99
N ILE A 16 -15.88 -10.61 -2.14
CA ILE A 16 -16.29 -10.34 -0.75
C ILE A 16 -17.61 -9.57 -0.72
N ALA A 17 -17.72 -8.48 -1.50
CA ALA A 17 -18.93 -7.66 -1.55
C ALA A 17 -20.16 -8.44 -2.05
N ILE A 18 -19.97 -9.38 -2.99
CA ILE A 18 -21.05 -10.27 -3.45
C ILE A 18 -21.49 -11.21 -2.33
N MET A 19 -20.55 -11.84 -1.61
CA MET A 19 -20.88 -12.77 -0.52
C MET A 19 -21.56 -12.05 0.65
N ASP A 20 -21.07 -10.88 1.04
CA ASP A 20 -21.68 -10.05 2.09
C ASP A 20 -23.13 -9.66 1.75
N ASN A 21 -23.43 -9.41 0.47
CA ASN A 21 -24.79 -9.10 0.03
C ASN A 21 -25.69 -10.35 0.06
N LEU A 22 -25.18 -11.50 -0.39
CA LEU A 22 -25.90 -12.77 -0.33
C LEU A 22 -26.22 -13.19 1.10
N GLU A 23 -25.31 -12.99 2.06
CA GLU A 23 -25.56 -13.23 3.48
C GLU A 23 -26.73 -12.38 4.00
N GLN A 24 -26.74 -11.09 3.68
CA GLN A 24 -27.83 -10.18 4.06
C GLN A 24 -29.16 -10.59 3.41
N LEU A 25 -29.15 -10.98 2.14
CA LEU A 25 -30.34 -11.36 1.40
C LEU A 25 -30.94 -12.69 1.90
N LEU A 26 -30.09 -13.66 2.25
CA LEU A 26 -30.53 -14.98 2.72
C LEU A 26 -30.78 -15.04 4.23
N GLY A 27 -30.34 -14.04 4.98
CA GLY A 27 -30.46 -14.01 6.44
C GLY A 27 -29.69 -15.12 7.15
N ARG A 28 -28.64 -15.65 6.51
CA ARG A 28 -27.76 -16.69 7.05
C ARG A 28 -26.32 -16.43 6.62
N PRO A 29 -25.31 -16.90 7.38
CA PRO A 29 -23.92 -16.86 6.94
C PRO A 29 -23.74 -17.59 5.61
N VAL A 30 -22.93 -16.99 4.73
CA VAL A 30 -22.54 -17.52 3.43
C VAL A 30 -21.02 -17.39 3.32
N ASP A 31 -20.32 -18.48 3.01
CA ASP A 31 -18.89 -18.38 2.68
C ASP A 31 -18.52 -19.24 1.46
N ASP A 32 -17.27 -19.10 1.01
CA ASP A 32 -16.65 -19.88 -0.06
C ASP A 32 -16.98 -21.39 0.00
N ARG A 33 -17.08 -21.99 1.19
CA ARG A 33 -17.43 -23.41 1.42
C ARG A 33 -18.84 -23.78 0.94
N ASP A 34 -19.80 -22.86 0.95
CA ASP A 34 -21.16 -23.09 0.44
C ASP A 34 -21.17 -23.39 -1.07
N TYR A 35 -20.16 -22.88 -1.77
CA TYR A 35 -20.08 -22.93 -3.23
C TYR A 35 -18.83 -23.63 -3.77
N ALA A 36 -17.86 -23.92 -2.92
CA ALA A 36 -16.71 -24.74 -3.23
C ALA A 36 -17.17 -26.10 -3.78
N HIS A 37 -16.50 -26.56 -4.85
CA HIS A 37 -16.79 -27.85 -5.51
C HIS A 37 -18.21 -27.95 -6.11
N THR A 38 -18.86 -26.83 -6.39
CA THR A 38 -20.12 -26.82 -7.14
C THR A 38 -19.91 -27.45 -8.52
N LYS A 39 -20.60 -28.57 -8.78
CA LYS A 39 -20.48 -29.35 -10.03
C LYS A 39 -21.41 -28.91 -11.14
N GLN A 40 -22.42 -28.12 -10.80
CA GLN A 40 -23.48 -27.66 -11.70
C GLN A 40 -23.77 -26.19 -11.39
N PRO A 41 -24.04 -25.34 -12.39
CA PRO A 41 -24.38 -23.93 -12.15
C PRO A 41 -25.52 -23.77 -11.13
N LYS A 42 -25.38 -22.82 -10.20
CA LYS A 42 -26.38 -22.51 -9.17
C LYS A 42 -26.71 -21.03 -9.22
N LEU A 43 -27.99 -20.72 -9.38
CA LEU A 43 -28.49 -19.35 -9.23
C LEU A 43 -28.87 -19.11 -7.77
N VAL A 44 -28.31 -18.07 -7.16
CA VAL A 44 -28.61 -17.66 -5.78
C VAL A 44 -29.00 -16.19 -5.80
N GLY A 45 -30.26 -15.90 -5.51
CA GLY A 45 -30.81 -14.55 -5.72
C GLY A 45 -30.70 -14.16 -7.20
N ASP A 46 -29.91 -13.13 -7.48
CA ASP A 46 -29.57 -12.60 -8.79
C ASP A 46 -28.17 -13.00 -9.29
N VAL A 47 -27.40 -13.77 -8.50
CA VAL A 47 -26.03 -14.17 -8.81
C VAL A 47 -25.99 -15.60 -9.33
N LEU A 48 -25.48 -15.79 -10.55
CA LEU A 48 -25.19 -17.11 -11.10
C LEU A 48 -23.78 -17.56 -10.72
N ILE A 49 -23.70 -18.60 -9.91
CA ILE A 49 -22.45 -19.22 -9.46
C ILE A 49 -22.13 -20.41 -10.36
N MET A 50 -20.98 -20.37 -10.99
CA MET A 50 -20.52 -21.37 -11.96
C MET A 50 -19.49 -22.33 -11.33
N PRO A 51 -19.38 -23.58 -11.82
CA PRO A 51 -18.32 -24.49 -11.41
C PRO A 51 -16.93 -23.89 -11.62
N GLY A 52 -15.98 -24.25 -10.75
CA GLY A 52 -14.64 -23.66 -10.76
C GLY A 52 -13.87 -23.93 -12.06
N VAL A 53 -14.18 -25.01 -12.75
CA VAL A 53 -13.57 -25.36 -14.05
C VAL A 53 -14.02 -24.44 -15.19
N ALA A 54 -15.19 -23.81 -15.08
CA ALA A 54 -15.80 -23.05 -16.17
C ALA A 54 -14.96 -21.82 -16.57
N PHE A 55 -14.36 -21.13 -15.58
CA PHE A 55 -13.56 -19.92 -15.80
C PHE A 55 -12.17 -19.96 -15.14
N ALA A 56 -11.91 -20.89 -14.21
CA ALA A 56 -10.68 -20.86 -13.40
C ALA A 56 -10.02 -22.25 -13.26
N ALA A 57 -10.12 -23.09 -14.30
CA ALA A 57 -9.62 -24.47 -14.28
C ALA A 57 -8.17 -24.58 -13.75
N LEU A 58 -7.25 -23.76 -14.28
CA LEU A 58 -5.84 -23.78 -13.89
C LEU A 58 -5.62 -23.48 -12.39
N GLN A 59 -6.38 -22.53 -11.83
CA GLN A 59 -6.27 -22.15 -10.42
C GLN A 59 -6.88 -23.21 -9.48
N ASN A 60 -7.85 -23.97 -9.99
CA ASN A 60 -8.57 -24.99 -9.25
C ASN A 60 -8.02 -26.41 -9.46
N GLY A 61 -6.88 -26.57 -10.11
CA GLY A 61 -6.23 -27.87 -10.31
C GLY A 61 -6.84 -28.74 -11.41
N ASN A 62 -7.57 -28.14 -12.35
CA ASN A 62 -8.22 -28.80 -13.50
C ASN A 62 -9.12 -29.99 -13.11
N PRO A 63 -10.16 -29.77 -12.27
CA PRO A 63 -11.08 -30.83 -11.90
C PRO A 63 -11.86 -31.33 -13.13
N THR A 64 -11.98 -32.64 -13.28
CA THR A 64 -12.65 -33.27 -14.45
C THR A 64 -14.12 -33.58 -14.21
N ASP A 65 -14.63 -33.34 -13.00
CA ASP A 65 -15.99 -33.69 -12.57
C ASP A 65 -16.92 -32.46 -12.38
N GLN A 66 -16.52 -31.30 -12.91
CA GLN A 66 -17.20 -30.01 -12.72
C GLN A 66 -17.83 -29.42 -13.99
N GLY A 67 -18.05 -30.24 -15.01
CA GLY A 67 -18.67 -29.81 -16.27
C GLY A 67 -17.68 -29.19 -17.25
N ASP A 68 -18.21 -28.35 -18.16
CA ASP A 68 -17.45 -27.85 -19.30
C ASP A 68 -16.55 -26.66 -18.94
N VAL A 69 -15.36 -26.63 -19.56
CA VAL A 69 -14.48 -25.46 -19.56
C VAL A 69 -15.04 -24.45 -20.56
N LEU A 70 -15.45 -23.28 -20.09
CA LEU A 70 -15.98 -22.22 -20.95
C LEU A 70 -14.89 -21.24 -21.36
N VAL A 71 -13.97 -20.92 -20.45
CA VAL A 71 -12.88 -19.96 -20.66
C VAL A 71 -11.57 -20.50 -20.10
N THR A 72 -10.51 -20.38 -20.89
CA THR A 72 -9.13 -20.67 -20.48
C THR A 72 -8.34 -19.37 -20.45
N HIS A 73 -7.90 -18.96 -19.27
CA HIS A 73 -7.06 -17.77 -19.12
C HIS A 73 -5.61 -18.09 -19.50
N HIS A 74 -5.11 -17.45 -20.55
CA HIS A 74 -3.70 -17.48 -20.91
C HIS A 74 -2.97 -16.37 -20.14
N TYR A 75 -2.22 -16.74 -19.11
CA TYR A 75 -1.43 -15.77 -18.34
C TYR A 75 0.02 -15.78 -18.80
N GLU A 76 0.40 -14.82 -19.65
CA GLU A 76 1.76 -14.70 -20.16
C GLU A 76 2.74 -14.18 -19.10
N GLY A 77 2.24 -13.45 -18.10
CA GLY A 77 3.05 -12.98 -16.96
C GLY A 77 4.17 -12.02 -17.34
N SER A 78 4.01 -11.26 -18.44
CA SER A 78 5.01 -10.32 -18.96
C SER A 78 5.52 -9.33 -17.91
N TRP A 79 4.65 -8.84 -17.04
CA TRP A 79 4.98 -7.91 -15.94
C TRP A 79 5.87 -8.49 -14.84
N LYS A 80 5.98 -9.83 -14.70
CA LYS A 80 6.75 -10.44 -13.60
C LYS A 80 8.24 -10.12 -13.69
N LYS A 81 8.76 -9.91 -14.90
CA LYS A 81 10.16 -9.52 -15.12
C LYS A 81 10.39 -8.09 -14.62
N GLU A 82 9.54 -7.17 -15.03
CA GLU A 82 9.59 -5.77 -14.61
C GLU A 82 9.42 -5.60 -13.10
N ASP A 83 8.52 -6.37 -12.46
CA ASP A 83 8.35 -6.36 -11.00
C ASP A 83 9.58 -6.90 -10.25
N ALA A 84 10.24 -7.95 -10.78
CA ALA A 84 11.47 -8.48 -10.21
C ALA A 84 12.61 -7.45 -10.28
N GLU A 85 12.79 -6.81 -11.44
CA GLU A 85 13.79 -5.76 -11.64
C GLU A 85 13.52 -4.55 -10.73
N ALA A 86 12.25 -4.12 -10.62
CA ALA A 86 11.86 -3.04 -9.73
C ALA A 86 12.13 -3.36 -8.25
N LYS A 87 11.89 -4.61 -7.82
CA LYS A 87 12.21 -5.08 -6.46
C LYS A 87 13.71 -5.09 -6.20
N GLU A 88 14.52 -5.55 -7.16
CA GLU A 88 15.98 -5.50 -7.03
C GLU A 88 16.50 -4.07 -6.94
N GLN A 89 16.04 -3.17 -7.81
CA GLN A 89 16.40 -1.76 -7.75
C GLN A 89 16.02 -1.11 -6.41
N LYS A 90 14.82 -1.43 -5.89
CA LYS A 90 14.37 -0.92 -4.59
C LYS A 90 15.26 -1.42 -3.45
N LYS A 91 15.70 -2.68 -3.50
CA LYS A 91 16.59 -3.29 -2.50
C LYS A 91 17.99 -2.68 -2.55
N LEU A 92 18.56 -2.48 -3.74
CA LEU A 92 19.85 -1.80 -3.93
C LEU A 92 19.82 -0.37 -3.38
N LYS A 93 18.77 0.37 -3.71
CA LYS A 93 18.61 1.77 -3.26
C LYS A 93 18.42 1.88 -1.75
N GLN A 94 17.76 0.90 -1.12
CA GLN A 94 17.67 0.83 0.35
C GLN A 94 19.00 0.50 1.01
N GLY A 95 19.76 -0.46 0.45
CA GLY A 95 21.10 -0.81 0.96
C GLY A 95 22.09 0.36 0.86
N GLN A 96 22.09 1.08 -0.27
CA GLN A 96 22.92 2.28 -0.42
C GLN A 96 22.55 3.39 0.56
N LYS A 97 21.25 3.61 0.80
CA LYS A 97 20.80 4.58 1.80
C LYS A 97 21.23 4.19 3.21
N GLN A 98 21.17 2.90 3.57
CA GLN A 98 21.65 2.42 4.85
C GLN A 98 23.15 2.62 5.00
N GLN A 99 23.95 2.27 3.99
CA GLN A 99 25.40 2.49 4.01
C GLN A 99 25.76 3.97 4.14
N GLN A 100 25.14 4.86 3.37
CA GLN A 100 25.36 6.31 3.51
C GLN A 100 24.97 6.84 4.89
N GLN A 101 23.92 6.28 5.49
CA GLN A 101 23.47 6.69 6.82
C GLN A 101 24.41 6.18 7.92
N GLU A 102 24.93 4.96 7.80
CA GLU A 102 25.97 4.43 8.68
C GLU A 102 27.28 5.21 8.54
N GLU A 103 27.70 5.52 7.31
CA GLU A 103 28.91 6.30 7.04
C GLU A 103 28.77 7.74 7.59
N ALA A 104 27.63 8.40 7.37
CA ALA A 104 27.36 9.73 7.92
C ALA A 104 27.26 9.72 9.45
N SER A 105 26.74 8.65 10.06
CA SER A 105 26.69 8.49 11.52
C SER A 105 28.05 8.11 12.13
N SER A 106 29.00 7.64 11.31
CA SER A 106 30.37 7.30 11.74
C SER A 106 31.32 8.51 11.71
N LEU A 107 30.93 9.62 11.07
CA LEU A 107 31.71 10.85 11.04
C LEU A 107 31.63 11.57 12.41
N PRO A 108 32.76 12.11 12.92
CA PRO A 108 32.77 12.89 14.15
C PRO A 108 31.90 14.15 13.99
N PRO A 109 31.26 14.64 15.07
CA PRO A 109 30.44 15.84 15.01
C PRO A 109 31.27 17.05 14.56
N PRO A 110 30.69 17.98 13.78
CA PRO A 110 31.39 19.19 13.36
C PRO A 110 31.78 20.03 14.59
N PRO A 111 32.90 20.79 14.51
CA PRO A 111 33.30 21.68 15.60
C PRO A 111 32.21 22.71 15.90
N PRO A 112 32.08 23.16 17.16
CA PRO A 112 31.08 24.16 17.53
C PRO A 112 31.30 25.46 16.72
N PRO A 113 30.21 26.17 16.37
CA PRO A 113 30.33 27.45 15.68
C PRO A 113 31.12 28.45 16.54
N PRO A 114 31.87 29.38 15.92
CA PRO A 114 32.56 30.42 16.67
C PRO A 114 31.55 31.26 17.46
N PRO A 115 31.94 31.78 18.64
CA PRO A 115 31.07 32.64 19.43
C PRO A 115 30.63 33.86 18.62
N PRO A 116 29.39 34.34 18.81
CA PRO A 116 28.94 35.57 18.16
C PRO A 116 29.86 36.73 18.54
N PRO A 117 30.09 37.70 17.63
CA PRO A 117 30.84 38.89 17.96
C PRO A 117 30.17 39.63 19.12
N PRO A 118 30.96 40.30 19.99
CA PRO A 118 30.39 41.08 21.08
C PRO A 118 29.44 42.15 20.54
N PRO A 119 28.35 42.46 21.27
CA PRO A 119 27.46 43.54 20.89
C PRO A 119 28.24 44.87 20.83
N PRO A 120 27.89 45.77 19.89
CA PRO A 120 28.49 47.09 19.85
C PRO A 120 28.27 47.83 21.18
N PRO A 121 29.23 48.67 21.62
CA PRO A 121 29.07 49.46 22.83
C PRO A 121 27.81 50.34 22.74
N PRO A 122 27.10 50.56 23.87
CA PRO A 122 25.96 51.46 23.89
C PRO A 122 26.37 52.87 23.44
N PRO A 123 25.49 53.59 22.71
CA PRO A 123 25.75 54.97 22.36
C PRO A 123 25.94 55.81 23.65
N PRO A 124 26.81 56.83 23.62
CA PRO A 124 26.99 57.73 24.76
C PRO A 124 25.65 58.38 25.15
N PRO A 125 25.41 58.61 26.46
CA PRO A 125 24.20 59.29 26.90
C PRO A 125 24.09 60.66 26.23
N ALA A 126 22.89 61.00 25.77
CA ALA A 126 22.61 62.31 25.21
C ALA A 126 22.96 63.40 26.25
N PRO A 127 23.55 64.54 25.84
CA PRO A 127 23.85 65.63 26.76
C PRO A 127 22.56 66.10 27.44
N ALA A 128 22.63 66.29 28.76
CA ALA A 128 21.52 66.78 29.56
C ALA A 128 21.03 68.13 28.99
N PRO A 129 19.71 68.35 28.87
CA PRO A 129 19.19 69.64 28.43
C PRO A 129 19.64 70.73 29.42
N PRO A 130 19.96 71.94 28.93
CA PRO A 130 20.40 73.03 29.79
C PRO A 130 19.31 73.35 30.81
N ALA A 131 19.73 73.49 32.08
CA ALA A 131 18.87 73.93 33.15
C ALA A 131 18.21 75.27 32.77
N ALA A 132 16.89 75.27 32.69
CA ALA A 132 16.11 76.48 32.50
C ALA A 132 16.38 77.41 33.68
N ALA A 133 16.94 78.58 33.39
CA ALA A 133 17.07 79.68 34.31
C ALA A 133 15.76 80.47 34.35
N ALA A 134 15.34 80.78 35.59
CA ALA A 134 14.32 81.74 36.02
C ALA A 134 12.84 81.36 35.81
#